data_AF-A0A7D9HBK2-F1
#
_entry.id   AF-A0A7D9HBK2-F1
#
_cell.length_a   1.000
_cell.length_b   1.000
_cell.length_c   1.000
_cell.angle_alpha   90.00
_cell.angle_beta   90.00
_cell.angle_gamma   90.00
#
_symmetry.space_group_name_H-M   'P 1'
#
loop_
_entity.id
_entity.type
_entity.pdbx_description
1 polymer ?
#
loop_
_entity_poly.entity_id
_entity_poly.type
_entity_poly.pdbx_seq_one_letter_code
_entity_poly.pdbx_strand_id
1 'polypeptide(L)'
;MLIAFLMIPVLQKQFDSFKDTVWNCHRIRTQKETLLPDGVPNHMYDFPEEYGLEKCGWPVTEDQLKDVAELSGVLELDDDFIQSESREKCERIIPFPGDVEPDQCADAYVYLKDNFLNS
;
A
#
# COMPACT_ATOMS: atom_id res chain seq x y z
N MET A 1 -2.23 12.77 13.58
CA MET A 1 -1.80 13.37 12.30
C MET A 1 -0.29 13.33 12.09
N LEU A 2 0.53 14.03 12.90
CA LEU A 2 2.01 14.03 12.72
C LEU A 2 2.66 12.63 12.75
N ILE A 3 2.17 11.76 13.64
CA ILE A 3 2.65 10.38 13.71
C ILE A 3 2.32 9.59 12.45
N ALA A 4 1.18 9.86 11.82
CA ALA A 4 0.77 9.20 10.58
C ALA A 4 1.64 9.65 9.40
N PHE A 5 1.96 10.95 9.32
CA PHE A 5 2.87 11.51 8.32
C PHE A 5 4.22 10.79 8.29
N LEU A 6 4.77 10.52 9.48
CA LEU A 6 6.08 9.90 9.61
C LEU A 6 6.02 8.37 9.55
N MET A 7 5.12 7.74 10.30
CA MET A 7 5.13 6.28 10.45
C MET A 7 4.53 5.55 9.26
N ILE A 8 3.54 6.10 8.56
CA ILE A 8 2.95 5.41 7.40
C ILE A 8 4.00 5.15 6.31
N PRO A 9 4.81 6.14 5.87
CA PRO A 9 5.88 5.89 4.90
C PRO A 9 6.95 4.90 5.40
N VAL A 10 7.37 5.01 6.68
CA VAL A 10 8.36 4.12 7.27
C VAL A 10 7.84 2.67 7.30
N LEU A 11 6.60 2.47 7.77
CA LEU A 11 5.96 1.16 7.81
C LEU A 11 5.77 0.59 6.40
N GLN A 12 5.32 1.41 5.44
CA GLN A 12 5.15 0.99 4.05
C GLN A 12 6.48 0.50 3.46
N LYS A 13 7.58 1.25 3.65
CA LYS A 13 8.94 0.83 3.22
C LYS A 13 9.34 -0.51 3.85
N GLN A 14 9.07 -0.71 5.14
CA GLN A 14 9.40 -1.97 5.81
C GLN A 14 8.56 -3.14 5.29
N PHE A 15 7.26 -2.92 5.05
CA PHE A 15 6.38 -3.94 4.47
C PHE A 15 6.77 -4.29 3.04
N ASP A 16 7.11 -3.31 2.22
CA ASP A 16 7.58 -3.54 0.85
C ASP A 16 8.92 -4.28 0.84
N SER A 17 9.87 -3.87 1.70
CA SER A 17 11.13 -4.60 1.87
C SER A 17 10.90 -6.04 2.30
N PHE A 18 10.03 -6.30 3.27
CA PHE A 18 9.69 -7.65 3.72
C PHE A 18 9.03 -8.47 2.62
N LYS A 19 8.07 -7.88 1.90
CA LYS A 19 7.38 -8.48 0.76
C LYS A 19 8.39 -8.94 -0.29
N ASP A 20 9.34 -8.08 -0.64
CA ASP A 20 10.27 -8.33 -1.75
C ASP A 20 11.44 -9.24 -1.35
N THR A 21 11.90 -9.19 -0.10
CA THR A 21 13.10 -9.93 0.34
C THR A 21 12.80 -11.26 1.03
N VAL A 22 11.68 -11.37 1.75
CA VAL A 22 11.34 -12.56 2.55
C VAL A 22 10.15 -13.29 1.94
N TRP A 23 9.03 -12.58 1.75
CA TRP A 23 7.77 -13.21 1.38
C TRP A 23 7.77 -13.76 -0.06
N ASN A 24 8.13 -12.92 -1.03
CA ASN A 24 8.14 -13.29 -2.44
C ASN A 24 9.28 -14.25 -2.80
N CYS A 25 10.42 -14.15 -2.10
CA CYS A 25 11.54 -15.08 -2.28
C CYS A 25 11.24 -16.51 -1.79
N HIS A 26 10.36 -16.68 -0.79
CA HIS A 26 9.96 -18.02 -0.34
C HIS A 26 8.96 -18.72 -1.28
N ARG A 27 8.15 -17.96 -2.03
CA ARG A 27 7.15 -18.51 -2.95
C ARG A 27 7.72 -18.82 -4.34
N ILE A 28 8.67 -18.01 -4.81
CA ILE A 28 9.34 -18.23 -6.09
C ILE A 28 10.71 -18.84 -5.78
N ARG A 29 10.79 -20.17 -5.72
CA ARG A 29 12.09 -20.85 -5.81
C ARG A 29 12.70 -20.43 -7.14
N THR A 30 13.76 -19.62 -7.10
CA THR A 30 14.51 -19.25 -8.29
C THR A 30 15.13 -20.53 -8.85
N GLN A 31 14.47 -21.15 -9.83
CA GLN A 31 15.10 -22.22 -10.60
C GLN A 31 16.17 -21.55 -11.47
N LYS A 32 17.44 -21.83 -11.18
CA LYS A 32 18.54 -21.47 -12.07
C LYS A 32 18.23 -22.07 -13.44
N GLU A 33 18.11 -21.22 -14.45
CA GLU A 33 17.93 -21.58 -15.86
C GLU A 33 16.55 -22.09 -16.29
N THR A 34 15.51 -21.28 -16.09
CA THR A 34 14.22 -21.55 -16.74
C THR A 34 13.82 -20.37 -17.62
N LEU A 35 13.86 -20.56 -18.94
CA LEU A 35 13.32 -19.64 -19.96
C LEU A 35 11.79 -19.81 -20.10
N LEU A 36 11.08 -20.05 -18.99
CA LEU A 36 9.63 -20.14 -18.99
C LEU A 36 9.07 -18.81 -18.47
N PRO A 37 8.06 -18.22 -19.13
CA PRO A 37 7.37 -17.06 -18.58
C PRO A 37 6.87 -17.40 -17.18
N ASP A 38 7.41 -16.70 -16.21
CA ASP A 38 7.22 -16.91 -14.79
C ASP A 38 6.02 -16.09 -14.29
N GLY A 39 5.15 -16.80 -13.57
CA GLY A 39 3.84 -16.36 -13.11
C GLY A 39 2.94 -17.59 -13.07
N VAL A 40 2.20 -17.81 -11.98
CA VAL A 40 1.15 -18.83 -11.99
C VAL A 40 0.05 -18.26 -12.87
N PRO A 41 -0.20 -18.79 -14.09
CA PRO A 41 -1.26 -18.26 -14.91
C PRO A 41 -2.56 -18.49 -14.16
N ASN A 42 -3.34 -17.44 -13.93
CA ASN A 42 -4.70 -17.56 -13.37
C ASN A 42 -5.69 -18.16 -14.37
N HIS A 43 -5.19 -18.84 -15.41
CA HIS A 43 -5.96 -19.43 -16.50
C HIS A 43 -7.09 -20.36 -16.02
N MET A 44 -6.86 -21.11 -14.95
CA MET A 44 -7.89 -21.96 -14.33
C MET A 44 -9.02 -21.16 -13.66
N TYR A 45 -8.73 -19.95 -13.17
CA TYR A 45 -9.73 -19.03 -12.62
C TYR A 45 -10.41 -18.18 -13.70
N ASP A 46 -9.66 -17.79 -14.74
CA ASP A 46 -10.14 -16.94 -15.82
C ASP A 46 -11.00 -17.72 -16.84
N PHE A 47 -10.68 -19.01 -17.05
CA PHE A 47 -11.36 -19.92 -17.99
C PHE A 47 -11.69 -21.27 -17.34
N PRO A 48 -12.51 -21.28 -16.27
CA PRO A 48 -12.86 -22.51 -15.56
C PRO A 48 -13.51 -23.56 -16.46
N GLU A 49 -14.22 -23.13 -17.52
CA GLU A 49 -14.92 -24.00 -18.46
C GLU A 49 -13.96 -24.95 -19.20
N GLU A 50 -12.74 -24.50 -19.50
CA GLU A 50 -11.71 -25.31 -20.17
C GLU A 50 -11.19 -26.47 -19.30
N TYR A 51 -11.45 -26.40 -17.98
CA TYR A 51 -11.04 -27.41 -17.00
C TYR A 51 -12.24 -28.21 -16.45
N GLY A 52 -13.42 -28.08 -17.05
CA GLY A 52 -14.64 -28.74 -16.56
C GLY A 52 -15.14 -28.17 -15.23
N LEU A 53 -14.74 -26.95 -14.90
CA LEU A 53 -15.23 -26.18 -13.76
C LEU A 53 -16.26 -25.15 -14.22
N GLU A 54 -17.03 -24.64 -13.27
CA GLU A 54 -18.02 -23.61 -13.52
C GLU A 54 -17.60 -22.27 -12.92
N LYS A 55 -17.97 -21.17 -13.59
CA LYS A 55 -17.71 -19.81 -13.11
C LYS A 55 -18.66 -19.46 -11.97
N CYS A 56 -18.21 -19.67 -10.73
CA CYS A 56 -18.95 -19.29 -9.51
C CYS A 56 -18.68 -17.85 -9.04
N GLY A 57 -17.83 -17.09 -9.75
CA GLY A 57 -17.55 -15.70 -9.38
C GLY A 57 -18.77 -14.82 -9.57
N TRP A 58 -19.10 -14.00 -8.56
CA TRP A 58 -20.15 -12.99 -8.70
C TRP A 58 -19.64 -11.83 -9.57
N PRO A 59 -20.22 -11.59 -10.76
CA PRO A 59 -19.88 -10.41 -11.54
C PRO A 59 -20.40 -9.18 -10.81
N VAL A 60 -19.51 -8.26 -10.48
CA VAL A 60 -19.88 -6.97 -9.90
C VAL A 60 -20.24 -6.02 -11.05
N THR A 61 -21.45 -5.46 -11.02
CA THR A 61 -21.87 -4.46 -12.03
C THR A 61 -21.43 -3.05 -11.63
N GLU A 62 -21.33 -2.14 -12.59
CA GLU A 62 -21.03 -0.73 -12.30
C GLU A 62 -22.06 -0.09 -11.37
N ASP A 63 -23.33 -0.46 -11.49
CA ASP A 63 -24.39 0.07 -10.63
C ASP A 63 -24.21 -0.39 -9.18
N GLN A 64 -23.82 -1.66 -8.96
CA GLN A 64 -23.48 -2.15 -7.61
C GLN A 64 -22.26 -1.42 -7.02
N LEU A 65 -21.27 -1.07 -7.86
CA LEU A 65 -20.14 -0.27 -7.42
C LEU A 65 -20.56 1.15 -7.02
N LYS A 66 -21.47 1.78 -7.77
CA LYS A 66 -22.01 3.11 -7.45
C LYS A 66 -22.80 3.07 -6.15
N ASP A 67 -23.70 2.11 -5.97
CA ASP A 67 -24.50 1.96 -4.74
C ASP A 67 -23.59 1.82 -3.50
N VAL A 68 -22.53 1.01 -3.60
CA VAL A 68 -21.56 0.83 -2.51
C VAL A 68 -20.74 2.10 -2.30
N ALA A 69 -20.35 2.80 -3.36
CA ALA A 69 -19.59 4.04 -3.26
C ALA A 69 -20.39 5.15 -2.57
N GLU A 70 -21.66 5.30 -2.91
CA GLU A 70 -22.59 6.23 -2.25
C GLU A 70 -22.84 5.84 -0.79
N LEU A 71 -23.07 4.56 -0.49
CA LEU A 71 -23.32 4.10 0.89
C LEU A 71 -22.09 4.21 1.79
N SER A 72 -20.90 3.95 1.24
CA SER A 72 -19.64 4.03 1.98
C SER A 72 -19.12 5.45 2.13
N GLY A 73 -19.57 6.38 1.28
CA GLY A 73 -19.01 7.73 1.19
C GLY A 73 -17.54 7.75 0.77
N VAL A 74 -17.02 6.65 0.21
CA VAL A 74 -15.59 6.49 -0.10
C VAL A 74 -15.09 7.52 -1.12
N LEU A 75 -15.98 8.03 -1.96
CA LEU A 75 -15.68 9.08 -2.96
C LEU A 75 -15.71 10.50 -2.39
N GLU A 76 -16.23 10.68 -1.17
CA GLU A 76 -16.33 11.98 -0.49
C GLU A 76 -15.17 12.22 0.48
N LEU A 77 -14.37 11.18 0.75
CA LEU A 77 -13.19 11.27 1.60
C LEU A 77 -11.99 11.69 0.76
N ASP A 78 -11.16 12.57 1.31
CA ASP A 78 -9.84 12.82 0.74
C ASP A 78 -9.02 11.51 0.76
N ASP A 79 -8.29 11.25 -0.32
CA ASP A 79 -7.37 10.11 -0.44
C ASP A 79 -6.29 10.12 0.67
N ASP A 80 -6.10 11.26 1.32
CA ASP A 80 -5.08 11.49 2.31
C ASP A 80 -5.66 11.74 3.71
N PHE A 81 -5.14 11.00 4.69
CA PHE A 81 -5.54 11.12 6.09
C PHE A 81 -5.01 12.40 6.77
N ILE A 82 -4.30 13.24 6.02
CA ILE A 82 -3.59 14.43 6.49
C ILE A 82 -4.05 15.62 5.64
N GLN A 83 -4.62 16.64 6.29
CA GLN A 83 -4.98 17.89 5.62
C GLN A 83 -3.78 18.53 4.90
N SER A 84 -3.99 19.04 3.69
CA SER A 84 -2.95 19.53 2.79
C SER A 84 -2.03 20.58 3.44
N GLU A 85 -2.59 21.54 4.20
CA GLU A 85 -1.79 22.56 4.89
C GLU A 85 -0.82 21.96 5.91
N SER A 86 -1.29 20.95 6.65
CA SER A 86 -0.46 20.27 7.65
C SER A 86 0.59 19.40 6.99
N ARG A 87 0.27 18.77 5.85
CA ARG A 87 1.23 18.01 5.06
C ARG A 87 2.36 18.90 4.55
N GLU A 88 2.04 20.06 3.96
CA GLU A 88 3.06 21.00 3.48
C GLU A 88 3.98 21.47 4.59
N LYS A 89 3.44 21.75 5.80
CA LYS A 89 4.25 22.10 6.96
C LYS A 89 5.17 20.97 7.39
N CYS A 90 4.67 19.73 7.41
CA CYS A 90 5.49 18.56 7.75
C CYS A 90 6.59 18.31 6.71
N GLU A 91 6.29 18.45 5.42
CA GLU A 91 7.25 18.26 4.32
C GLU A 91 8.36 19.32 4.31
N ARG A 92 8.10 20.53 4.82
CA ARG A 92 9.16 21.53 5.04
C ARG A 92 10.16 21.12 6.13
N ILE A 93 9.71 20.36 7.13
CA ILE A 93 10.53 19.93 8.27
C ILE A 93 11.25 18.61 7.94
N ILE A 94 10.53 17.64 7.38
CA ILE A 94 11.03 16.34 6.92
C ILE A 94 10.50 16.10 5.50
N PRO A 95 11.30 16.44 4.46
CA PRO A 95 10.87 16.30 3.06
C PRO A 95 10.66 14.85 2.60
N PHE A 96 11.41 13.91 3.17
CA PHE A 96 11.41 12.50 2.78
C PHE A 96 11.19 11.59 3.99
N PRO A 97 9.95 11.48 4.52
CA PRO A 97 9.66 10.66 5.70
C PRO A 97 9.95 9.16 5.49
N GLY A 98 9.96 8.67 4.24
CA GLY A 98 10.32 7.28 3.91
C GLY A 98 11.81 6.95 4.05
N ASP A 99 12.69 7.96 4.08
CA ASP A 99 14.13 7.74 4.26
C ASP A 99 14.52 7.59 5.73
N VAL A 100 13.59 7.86 6.65
CA VAL A 100 13.80 7.68 8.08
C VAL A 100 13.88 6.19 8.39
N GLU A 101 14.99 5.78 9.00
CA GLU A 101 15.16 4.39 9.42
C GLU A 101 14.29 4.08 10.66
N PRO A 102 13.83 2.83 10.83
CA PRO A 102 12.88 2.49 11.91
C PRO A 102 13.38 2.81 13.31
N ASP A 103 14.69 2.69 13.53
CA ASP A 103 15.38 3.00 14.79
C ASP A 103 15.41 4.51 15.08
N GLN A 104 15.40 5.34 14.04
CA GLN A 104 15.40 6.80 14.12
C GLN A 104 13.99 7.40 14.18
N CYS A 105 12.94 6.59 13.97
CA CYS A 105 11.57 7.06 13.85
C CYS A 105 11.09 7.82 15.10
N ALA A 106 11.48 7.39 16.30
CA ALA A 106 11.12 8.06 17.55
C ALA A 106 11.74 9.46 17.65
N ASP A 107 13.03 9.60 17.34
CA ASP A 107 13.74 10.88 17.39
C ASP A 107 13.23 11.83 16.30
N ALA A 108 13.00 11.31 15.10
CA ALA A 108 12.40 12.06 14.00
C ALA A 108 10.99 12.57 14.33
N TYR A 109 10.20 11.80 15.09
CA TYR A 109 8.89 12.24 15.56
C TYR A 109 8.99 13.39 16.57
N VAL A 110 9.92 13.32 17.53
CA VAL A 110 10.15 14.40 18.49
C VAL A 110 10.59 15.67 17.75
N TYR A 111 11.52 15.55 16.81
CA TYR A 111 11.97 16.67 15.97
C TYR A 111 10.82 17.29 15.17
N LEU A 112 9.99 16.46 14.52
CA LEU A 112 8.82 16.91 13.78
C LEU A 112 7.86 17.68 14.69
N LYS A 113 7.56 17.14 15.87
CA LYS A 113 6.63 17.73 16.83
C LYS A 113 7.14 19.09 17.35
N ASP A 114 8.41 19.18 17.70
CA ASP A 114 8.99 20.41 18.25
C ASP A 114 9.04 21.53 17.20
N ASN A 115 9.37 21.21 15.95
CA ASN A 115 9.42 22.22 14.89
C ASN A 115 8.02 22.59 14.38
N PHE A 116 7.06 21.65 14.38
CA PHE A 116 5.69 21.93 13.95
C PHE A 116 4.93 22.86 14.91
N LEU A 117 5.27 22.86 16.21
CA LEU A 117 4.68 23.75 17.21
C LEU A 117 5.32 25.15 17.25
N ASN A 118 6.55 25.28 16.72
CA ASN A 118 7.32 26.52 16.74
C ASN A 118 7.33 27.25 15.37
N SER A 119 6.70 26.67 14.34
CA SER A 119 6.63 27.20 12.96
C SER A 119 5.31 27.87 12.62
#